data_AF-A0A830GNH6-F1
#
_entry.id   AF-A0A830GNH6-F1
#
_cell.length_a   1.000
_cell.length_b   1.000
_cell.length_c   1.000
_cell.angle_alpha   90.00
_cell.angle_beta   90.00
_cell.angle_gamma   90.00
#
_symmetry.space_group_name_H-M   'P 1'
#
loop_
_entity.id
_entity.type
_entity.pdbx_description
1 polymer ?
#
loop_
_entity_poly.entity_id
_entity_poly.type
_entity_poly.pdbx_seq_one_letter_code
_entity_poly.pdbx_strand_id
1 'polypeptide(L)'
;MEEQPGLSDQYRMSSPWPVFVALGLALSEIGVFIGLFPVAVFGLILFGGSIAGILTESGYATRPWPTLVGVGVLLVLLAALVAVLQLPTSAFTLANVGEGPLFTRLVAVVVAGAVMVAMGGAGSVVEQTKV
;
A
#
# COMPACT_ATOMS: atom_id res chain seq x y z
N MET A 1 37.90 -31.10 -18.61
CA MET A 1 37.46 -29.74 -18.96
C MET A 1 36.12 -29.56 -18.29
N GLU A 2 36.14 -29.18 -17.01
CA GLU A 2 34.93 -28.86 -16.26
C GLU A 2 34.58 -27.43 -16.61
N GLU A 3 33.77 -27.29 -17.66
CA GLU A 3 33.04 -26.06 -17.94
C GLU A 3 32.08 -25.86 -16.76
N GLN A 4 32.51 -25.17 -15.70
CA GLN A 4 31.59 -24.66 -14.68
C GLN A 4 30.70 -23.61 -15.36
N PRO A 5 29.41 -23.88 -15.65
CA PRO A 5 28.51 -22.88 -16.18
C PRO A 5 27.99 -22.07 -14.98
N GLY A 6 28.90 -21.42 -14.26
CA GLY A 6 28.63 -20.70 -13.00
C GLY A 6 28.05 -19.30 -13.19
N LEU A 7 27.34 -19.02 -14.29
CA LEU A 7 26.83 -17.67 -14.60
C LEU A 7 25.38 -17.62 -15.12
N SER A 8 24.68 -18.74 -15.25
CA SER A 8 23.27 -18.76 -15.69
C SER A 8 22.25 -18.99 -14.56
N ASP A 9 22.66 -19.59 -13.43
CA ASP A 9 21.77 -19.83 -12.28
C ASP A 9 21.44 -18.56 -11.47
N GLN A 10 22.03 -17.42 -11.83
CA GLN A 10 21.72 -16.09 -11.29
C GLN A 10 21.09 -15.18 -12.33
N TYR A 11 20.20 -15.70 -13.19
CA TYR A 11 19.13 -14.84 -13.67
C TYR A 11 18.24 -14.51 -12.47
N ARG A 12 18.68 -13.52 -11.66
CA ARG A 12 17.89 -12.91 -10.59
C ARG A 12 16.64 -12.42 -11.30
N MET A 13 15.58 -13.22 -11.23
CA MET A 13 14.28 -12.85 -11.74
C MET A 13 13.96 -11.53 -11.05
N SER A 14 13.88 -10.45 -11.83
CA SER A 14 13.64 -9.13 -11.26
C SER A 14 12.28 -9.20 -10.58
N SER A 15 12.26 -8.95 -9.28
CA SER A 15 11.01 -8.85 -8.54
C SER A 15 10.09 -7.85 -9.27
N PRO A 16 8.80 -8.19 -9.49
CA PRO A 16 7.87 -7.31 -10.20
C PRO A 16 7.38 -6.14 -9.32
N TRP A 17 7.55 -6.23 -8.00
CA TRP A 17 7.00 -5.25 -7.05
C TRP A 17 7.49 -3.81 -7.21
N PRO A 18 8.77 -3.52 -7.50
CA PRO A 18 9.24 -2.14 -7.66
C PRO A 18 8.48 -1.35 -8.74
N VAL A 19 8.04 -2.02 -9.81
CA VAL A 19 7.20 -1.40 -10.85
C VAL A 19 5.83 -1.03 -10.30
N PHE A 20 5.21 -1.91 -9.51
CA PHE A 20 3.92 -1.63 -8.86
C PHE A 20 4.02 -0.58 -7.75
N VAL A 21 5.14 -0.48 -7.04
CA VAL A 21 5.41 0.62 -6.11
C VAL A 21 5.41 1.96 -6.86
N ALA A 22 6.18 2.06 -7.95
CA ALA A 22 6.26 3.29 -8.74
C ALA A 22 4.90 3.65 -9.35
N LEU A 23 4.20 2.67 -9.94
CA LEU A 23 2.88 2.85 -10.51
C LEU A 23 1.84 3.24 -9.46
N GLY A 24 1.86 2.60 -8.28
CA GLY A 24 0.95 2.88 -7.19
C GLY A 24 1.07 4.32 -6.69
N LEU A 25 2.30 4.80 -6.49
CA LEU A 25 2.56 6.19 -6.12
C LEU A 25 2.14 7.17 -7.23
N ALA A 26 2.46 6.88 -8.49
CA ALA A 26 2.06 7.73 -9.61
C ALA A 26 0.53 7.84 -9.75
N LEU A 27 -0.18 6.72 -9.68
CA LEU A 27 -1.65 6.69 -9.71
C LEU A 27 -2.25 7.39 -8.48
N SER A 28 -1.65 7.22 -7.30
CA SER A 28 -2.07 7.91 -6.09
C SER A 28 -2.07 9.43 -6.28
N GLU A 29 -0.94 9.96 -6.76
CA GLU A 29 -0.76 11.38 -7.01
C GLU A 29 -1.69 11.90 -8.11
N ILE A 30 -1.72 11.23 -9.27
CA ILE A 30 -2.59 11.61 -10.39
C ILE A 30 -4.06 11.62 -9.96
N GLY A 31 -4.49 10.63 -9.18
CA GLY A 31 -5.85 10.55 -8.66
C GLY A 31 -6.21 11.74 -7.79
N VAL A 32 -5.29 12.20 -6.94
CA VAL A 32 -5.52 13.42 -6.12
C VAL A 32 -5.53 14.66 -7.00
N PHE A 33 -4.54 14.84 -7.89
CA PHE A 33 -4.40 16.05 -8.69
C PHE A 33 -5.55 16.26 -9.69
N ILE A 34 -6.07 15.18 -10.28
CA ILE A 34 -7.18 15.23 -11.24
C ILE A 34 -8.54 15.13 -10.54
N GLY A 35 -8.57 14.92 -9.21
CA GLY A 35 -9.82 14.78 -8.45
C GLY A 35 -10.50 13.41 -8.63
N LEU A 36 -9.79 12.41 -9.14
CA LEU A 36 -10.25 11.04 -9.27
C LEU A 36 -9.91 10.24 -7.99
N PHE A 37 -10.68 10.48 -6.94
CA PHE A 37 -10.48 9.85 -5.63
C PHE A 37 -10.33 8.31 -5.67
N PRO A 38 -11.13 7.54 -6.44
CA PRO A 38 -10.97 6.08 -6.53
C PRO A 38 -9.62 5.66 -7.11
N VAL A 39 -9.07 6.42 -8.06
CA VAL A 39 -7.75 6.16 -8.65
C VAL A 39 -6.67 6.38 -7.60
N ALA A 40 -6.82 7.41 -6.76
CA ALA A 40 -5.89 7.68 -5.68
C ALA A 40 -5.82 6.52 -4.67
N VAL A 41 -7.00 6.04 -4.25
CA VAL A 41 -7.15 4.90 -3.33
C VAL A 41 -6.58 3.62 -3.94
N PHE A 42 -6.89 3.33 -5.20
CA PHE A 42 -6.39 2.12 -5.87
C PHE A 42 -4.85 2.15 -6.01
N GLY A 43 -4.27 3.30 -6.34
CA GLY A 43 -2.82 3.48 -6.36
C GLY A 43 -2.17 3.18 -5.00
N LEU A 44 -2.79 3.64 -3.91
CA LEU A 44 -2.30 3.39 -2.54
C LEU A 44 -2.44 1.93 -2.11
N ILE A 45 -3.52 1.24 -2.50
CA ILE A 45 -3.67 -0.20 -2.27
C ILE A 45 -2.62 -0.98 -3.05
N LEU A 46 -2.36 -0.61 -4.30
CA LEU A 46 -1.32 -1.23 -5.12
C LEU A 46 0.07 -1.03 -4.49
N PHE A 47 0.35 0.19 -4.01
CA PHE A 47 1.58 0.50 -3.29
C PHE A 47 1.72 -0.34 -2.00
N GLY A 48 0.70 -0.36 -1.14
CA GLY A 48 0.76 -1.12 0.11
C GLY A 48 0.82 -2.64 -0.09
N GLY A 49 0.09 -3.16 -1.08
CA GLY A 49 0.17 -4.55 -1.51
C GLY A 49 1.56 -4.92 -2.03
N SER A 50 2.22 -4.01 -2.74
CA SER A 50 3.58 -4.22 -3.22
C SER A 50 4.59 -4.29 -2.07
N ILE A 51 4.43 -3.47 -1.03
CA ILE A 51 5.25 -3.56 0.19
C ILE A 51 5.07 -4.93 0.86
N ALA A 52 3.82 -5.37 1.03
CA ALA A 52 3.54 -6.68 1.62
C ALA A 52 4.14 -7.82 0.77
N GLY A 53 4.07 -7.70 -0.55
CA GLY A 53 4.70 -8.61 -1.51
C GLY A 53 6.23 -8.64 -1.37
N ILE A 54 6.89 -7.48 -1.32
CA ILE A 54 8.34 -7.36 -1.15
C ILE A 54 8.79 -8.00 0.16
N LEU A 55 8.08 -7.72 1.26
CA LEU A 55 8.41 -8.29 2.58
C LEU A 55 8.27 -9.81 2.60
N THR A 56 7.27 -10.34 1.90
CA THR A 56 7.04 -11.79 1.80
C THR A 56 8.08 -12.45 0.90
N GLU A 57 8.38 -11.88 -0.27
CA GLU A 57 9.39 -12.39 -1.21
C GLU A 57 10.80 -12.35 -0.61
N SER A 58 11.10 -11.32 0.19
CA SER A 58 12.40 -11.16 0.84
C SER A 58 12.57 -12.05 2.08
N GLY A 59 11.54 -12.80 2.50
CA GLY A 59 11.57 -13.64 3.68
C GLY A 59 11.45 -12.90 5.03
N TYR A 60 11.14 -11.59 5.02
CA TYR A 60 10.88 -10.82 6.24
C TYR A 60 9.50 -11.11 6.83
N ALA A 61 8.55 -11.57 6.00
CA ALA A 61 7.22 -11.97 6.42
C ALA A 61 6.87 -13.36 5.88
N THR A 62 6.24 -14.19 6.71
CA THR A 62 5.86 -15.55 6.32
C THR A 62 4.45 -15.63 5.70
N ARG A 63 3.60 -14.64 5.96
CA ARG A 63 2.21 -14.61 5.50
C ARG A 63 1.86 -13.26 4.85
N PRO A 64 1.35 -13.25 3.61
CA PRO A 64 1.09 -12.01 2.88
C PRO A 64 -0.11 -11.23 3.44
N TRP A 65 -1.19 -11.89 3.87
CA TRP A 65 -2.41 -11.21 4.34
C TRP A 65 -2.24 -10.47 5.67
N PRO A 66 -1.61 -11.05 6.71
CA PRO A 66 -1.32 -10.31 7.94
C PRO A 66 -0.35 -9.14 7.71
N THR A 67 0.60 -9.29 6.77
CA THR A 67 1.52 -8.21 6.39
C THR A 67 0.75 -7.04 5.76
N LEU A 68 -0.23 -7.34 4.91
CA LEU A 68 -1.12 -6.32 4.33
C LEU A 68 -1.91 -5.56 5.40
N VAL A 69 -2.38 -6.25 6.46
CA VAL A 69 -3.01 -5.59 7.62
C VAL A 69 -2.04 -4.63 8.29
N GLY A 70 -0.80 -5.08 8.54
CA GLY A 70 0.24 -4.26 9.15
C GLY A 70 0.55 -2.99 8.36
N VAL A 71 0.68 -3.11 7.03
CA VAL A 71 0.87 -1.96 6.12
C VAL A 71 -0.34 -1.03 6.16
N GLY A 72 -1.56 -1.57 6.13
CA GLY A 72 -2.79 -0.78 6.20
C GLY A 72 -2.90 0.02 7.51
N VAL A 73 -2.62 -0.62 8.65
CA VAL A 73 -2.60 0.04 9.96
C VAL A 73 -1.54 1.14 9.99
N LEU A 74 -0.33 0.86 9.52
CA LEU A 74 0.75 1.86 9.50
C LEU A 74 0.36 3.10 8.69
N LEU A 75 -0.24 2.92 7.52
CA LEU A 75 -0.69 4.04 6.69
C LEU A 75 -1.78 4.88 7.37
N VAL A 76 -2.75 4.25 8.03
CA VAL A 76 -3.78 4.97 8.81
C VAL A 76 -3.15 5.79 9.93
N LEU A 77 -2.20 5.20 10.67
CA LEU A 77 -1.52 5.90 11.77
C LEU A 77 -0.68 7.08 11.27
N LEU A 78 0.04 6.91 10.16
CA LEU A 78 0.82 7.99 9.55
C LEU A 78 -0.09 9.11 9.04
N ALA A 79 -1.21 8.77 8.40
CA ALA A 79 -2.17 9.77 7.95
C ALA A 79 -2.80 10.54 9.13
N ALA A 80 -3.17 9.84 10.20
CA ALA A 80 -3.69 10.47 11.41
C ALA A 80 -2.64 11.38 12.08
N LEU A 81 -1.39 10.92 12.17
CA LEU A 81 -0.28 11.71 12.71
C LEU A 81 -0.08 13.00 11.91
N VAL A 82 0.00 12.90 10.57
CA VAL A 82 0.14 14.07 9.69
C VAL A 82 -1.06 15.00 9.82
N ALA A 83 -2.28 14.47 9.90
CA ALA A 83 -3.48 15.27 10.07
C ALA A 83 -3.45 16.08 11.37
N VAL A 84 -3.06 15.45 12.48
CA VAL A 84 -2.95 16.11 13.80
C VAL A 84 -1.87 17.19 13.80
N LEU A 85 -0.75 16.95 13.10
CA LEU A 85 0.38 17.88 13.09
C LEU A 85 0.21 19.06 12.12
N GLN A 86 -0.54 18.89 11.03
CA GLN A 86 -0.57 19.86 9.93
C GLN A 86 -1.92 20.51 9.67
N LEU A 87 -3.03 19.94 10.16
CA LEU A 87 -4.36 20.47 9.87
C LEU A 87 -5.01 21.10 11.09
N PRO A 88 -5.72 22.24 10.92
CA PRO A 88 -6.57 22.77 11.97
C PRO A 88 -7.76 21.83 12.21
N THR A 89 -8.32 21.86 13.42
CA THR A 89 -9.49 21.03 13.77
C THR A 89 -10.72 21.33 12.91
N SER A 90 -10.82 22.53 12.35
CA SER A 90 -11.86 22.91 11.38
C SER A 90 -11.74 22.23 10.03
N ALA A 91 -10.60 21.61 9.71
CA ALA A 91 -10.41 20.89 8.45
C ALA A 91 -11.14 19.53 8.43
N PHE A 92 -11.44 18.94 9.59
CA PHE A 92 -12.05 17.61 9.71
C PHE A 92 -13.55 17.62 9.45
N THR A 93 -13.94 17.93 8.22
CA THR A 93 -15.33 17.89 7.76
C THR A 93 -15.43 17.18 6.42
N LEU A 94 -16.55 16.51 6.18
CA LEU A 94 -16.81 15.85 4.88
C LEU A 94 -16.87 16.87 3.73
N ALA A 95 -17.29 18.10 4.01
CA ALA A 95 -17.36 19.17 3.01
C ALA A 95 -15.97 19.58 2.47
N ASN A 96 -14.91 19.33 3.23
CA ASN A 96 -13.54 19.66 2.83
C ASN A 96 -12.87 18.56 1.99
N VAL A 97 -13.52 17.40 1.80
CA VAL A 97 -12.98 16.34 0.95
C VAL A 97 -13.04 16.80 -0.51
N GLY A 98 -11.88 16.90 -1.17
CA GLY A 98 -11.75 17.50 -2.50
C GLY A 98 -11.38 18.98 -2.48
N GLU A 99 -11.56 19.67 -1.34
CA GLU A 99 -11.11 21.04 -1.13
C GLU A 99 -9.62 21.04 -0.72
N GLY A 100 -8.77 21.01 -1.75
CA GLY A 100 -7.32 21.07 -1.61
C GLY A 100 -6.62 19.71 -1.51
N PRO A 101 -5.30 19.70 -1.76
CA PRO A 101 -4.57 18.45 -1.98
C PRO A 101 -4.30 17.68 -0.68
N LEU A 102 -3.97 18.35 0.43
CA LEU A 102 -3.50 17.67 1.64
C LEU A 102 -4.58 16.84 2.33
N PHE A 103 -5.74 17.43 2.64
CA PHE A 103 -6.81 16.70 3.33
C PHE A 103 -7.33 15.54 2.47
N THR A 104 -7.50 15.76 1.16
CA THR A 104 -7.89 14.72 0.20
C THR A 104 -6.89 13.55 0.16
N ARG A 105 -5.58 13.84 0.19
CA ARG A 105 -4.53 12.80 0.29
C ARG A 105 -4.68 11.98 1.56
N LEU A 106 -4.82 12.64 2.70
CA LEU A 106 -4.91 11.97 4.00
C LEU A 106 -6.17 11.08 4.07
N VAL A 107 -7.29 11.56 3.55
CA VAL A 107 -8.53 10.75 3.44
C VAL A 107 -8.31 9.56 2.51
N ALA A 108 -7.66 9.73 1.36
CA ALA A 108 -7.36 8.62 0.45
C ALA A 108 -6.45 7.56 1.11
N VAL A 109 -5.43 7.99 1.88
CA VAL A 109 -4.54 7.11 2.64
C VAL A 109 -5.29 6.33 3.72
N VAL A 110 -6.17 7.00 4.47
CA VAL A 110 -7.01 6.33 5.49
C VAL A 110 -7.94 5.31 4.86
N VAL A 111 -8.62 5.66 3.75
CA VAL A 111 -9.52 4.75 3.04
C VAL A 111 -8.76 3.55 2.49
N ALA A 112 -7.63 3.76 1.84
CA ALA A 112 -6.80 2.67 1.33
C ALA A 112 -6.31 1.75 2.48
N GLY A 113 -5.86 2.34 3.59
CA GLY A 113 -5.46 1.61 4.78
C GLY A 113 -6.58 0.77 5.37
N ALA A 114 -7.79 1.33 5.50
CA ALA A 114 -8.97 0.61 5.97
C ALA A 114 -9.35 -0.57 5.04
N VAL A 115 -9.28 -0.36 3.72
CA VAL A 115 -9.53 -1.42 2.74
C VAL A 115 -8.49 -2.53 2.84
N MET A 116 -7.21 -2.19 3.00
CA MET A 116 -6.13 -3.18 3.20
C MET A 116 -6.30 -3.97 4.49
N VAL A 117 -6.71 -3.33 5.59
CA VAL A 117 -7.03 -4.03 6.85
C VAL A 117 -8.22 -4.98 6.68
N ALA A 118 -9.27 -4.56 5.98
CA ALA A 118 -10.43 -5.39 5.71
C ALA A 118 -10.07 -6.61 4.84
N MET A 119 -9.35 -6.39 3.73
CA MET A 119 -8.89 -7.45 2.82
C MET A 119 -7.91 -8.40 3.50
N GLY A 120 -6.90 -7.85 4.18
CA GLY A 120 -5.91 -8.61 4.94
C GLY A 120 -6.52 -9.42 6.07
N GLY A 121 -7.48 -8.84 6.79
CA GLY A 121 -8.22 -9.54 7.85
C GLY A 121 -9.05 -10.69 7.29
N ALA A 122 -9.85 -10.45 6.24
CA ALA A 122 -10.64 -11.49 5.59
C ALA A 122 -9.77 -12.62 5.04
N GLY A 123 -8.67 -12.29 4.35
CA GLY A 123 -7.73 -13.28 3.82
C GLY A 123 -7.05 -14.11 4.92
N SER A 124 -6.70 -13.47 6.04
CA SER A 124 -6.09 -14.15 7.19
C SER A 124 -7.04 -15.17 7.84
N VAL A 125 -8.35 -14.89 7.89
CA VAL A 125 -9.35 -15.84 8.40
C VAL A 125 -9.49 -17.03 7.46
N VAL A 126 -9.51 -16.79 6.15
CA VAL A 126 -9.61 -17.87 5.15
C VAL A 126 -8.39 -18.79 5.21
N GLU A 127 -7.17 -18.27 5.39
CA GLU A 127 -5.97 -19.10 5.57
C GLU A 127 -6.08 -20.07 6.76
N GLN A 128 -6.69 -19.64 7.86
CA GLN A 128 -6.83 -20.47 9.06
C GLN A 128 -7.78 -21.66 8.85
N THR A 129 -8.75 -21.55 7.94
CA THR A 129 -9.73 -22.61 7.67
C THR A 129 -9.22 -23.73 6.75
N LYS A 130 -8.07 -23.54 6.11
CA LYS A 130 -7.46 -24.55 5.21
C LYS A 130 -6.51 -25.53 5.93
N VAL A 131 -6.47 -25.47 7.26
CA VAL A 131 -5.67 -26.37 8.13
C VAL A 131 -6.50 -27.56 8.58
#